data_AF-A0AAW0KDC2-F1
#
_entry.id   AF-A0AAW0KDC2-F1
#
_cell.length_a   1.000
_cell.length_b   1.000
_cell.length_c   1.000
_cell.angle_alpha   90.00
_cell.angle_beta   90.00
_cell.angle_gamma   90.00
#
_symmetry.space_group_name_H-M   'P 1'
#
loop_
_entity.id
_entity.type
_entity.pdbx_description
1 polymer ?
#
loop_
_entity_poly.entity_id
_entity_poly.type
_entity_poly.pdbx_seq_one_letter_code
_entity_poly.pdbx_strand_id
1 'polypeptide(L)'
;MWRCACKVRRVPDHNNQPTRLRILVDVRNRLNPPLPQQYFGNAICATVTSTCLYGDLLSKPLSYSAGKLREAIETVTNEYIRSNLDFIASQKHVGGLRNSFHIRGLGTEAPFLGNPNLSLGSWMNLPVYDTDFGWEKPTYVGPGLLNMDALYKQE
;
A
#
# COMPACT_ATOMS: atom_id res chain seq x y z
N MET A 1 11.57 0.29 5.90
CA MET A 1 10.75 1.52 5.81
C MET A 1 9.79 1.67 6.97
N TRP A 2 8.81 0.77 7.18
CA TRP A 2 7.81 0.92 8.25
C TRP A 2 8.42 1.12 9.66
N ARG A 3 9.37 0.27 10.07
CA ARG A 3 10.13 0.43 11.33
C ARG A 3 10.87 1.78 11.41
N CYS A 4 11.46 2.22 10.30
CA CYS A 4 12.21 3.47 10.25
C CYS A 4 11.28 4.68 10.42
N ALA A 5 10.10 4.66 9.79
CA ALA A 5 9.06 5.68 9.98
C ALA A 5 8.62 5.74 11.46
N CYS A 6 8.39 4.58 12.11
CA CYS A 6 8.06 4.53 13.53
C CYS A 6 9.18 5.13 14.41
N LYS A 7 10.45 4.89 14.05
CA LYS A 7 11.61 5.41 14.79
C LYS A 7 11.71 6.94 14.76
N VAL A 8 11.39 7.57 13.62
CA VAL A 8 11.58 9.02 13.44
C VAL A 8 10.34 9.85 13.75
N ARG A 9 9.15 9.26 13.72
CA ARG A 9 7.90 9.96 14.02
C ARG A 9 7.78 10.18 15.53
N ARG A 10 7.59 11.44 15.92
CA ARG A 10 7.34 11.85 17.30
C ARG A 10 5.84 11.77 17.56
N VAL A 11 5.45 10.96 18.54
CA VAL A 11 4.06 10.80 19.00
C VAL A 11 4.04 10.78 20.54
N PRO A 12 2.96 11.22 21.19
CA PRO A 12 2.94 11.42 22.65
C PRO A 12 3.21 10.15 23.46
N ASP A 13 2.61 9.02 23.08
CA ASP A 13 2.87 7.71 23.66
C ASP A 13 3.58 6.82 22.64
N HIS A 14 4.91 7.00 22.54
CA HIS A 14 5.70 6.42 21.45
C HIS A 14 5.64 4.91 21.41
N ASN A 15 5.65 4.21 22.55
CA ASN A 15 5.64 2.76 22.57
C ASN A 15 4.25 2.17 22.32
N ASN A 16 3.19 2.79 22.84
CA ASN A 16 1.83 2.29 22.70
C ASN A 16 1.09 2.85 21.47
N GLN A 17 1.75 3.65 20.63
CA GLN A 17 1.17 4.18 19.40
C GLN A 17 0.76 3.04 18.45
N PRO A 18 -0.53 2.88 18.13
CA PRO A 18 -0.98 1.92 17.13
C PRO A 18 -0.62 2.39 15.71
N THR A 19 -0.26 1.45 14.85
CA THR A 19 0.06 1.68 13.44
C THR A 19 -0.29 0.48 12.59
N ARG A 20 -0.59 0.76 11.33
CA ARG A 20 -0.88 -0.23 10.29
C ARG A 20 -0.14 0.14 9.01
N LEU A 21 0.22 -0.88 8.25
CA LEU A 21 0.80 -0.74 6.93
C LEU A 21 -0.21 -1.19 5.89
N ARG A 22 -0.52 -0.32 4.92
CA ARG A 22 -1.32 -0.67 3.74
C ARG A 22 -0.41 -0.99 2.57
N ILE A 23 -0.77 -2.02 1.81
CA ILE A 23 -0.05 -2.41 0.60
C ILE A 23 -1.02 -2.73 -0.54
N LEU A 24 -0.60 -2.44 -1.76
CA LEU A 24 -1.27 -2.85 -2.99
C LEU A 24 -0.68 -4.18 -3.48
N VAL A 25 -1.56 -5.15 -3.71
CA VAL A 25 -1.21 -6.50 -4.17
C VAL A 25 -1.66 -6.66 -5.62
N ASP A 26 -0.76 -7.12 -6.50
CA ASP A 26 -1.13 -7.56 -7.84
C ASP A 26 -1.92 -8.87 -7.75
N VAL A 27 -3.14 -8.86 -8.28
CA VAL A 27 -4.07 -10.00 -8.19
C VAL A 27 -4.23 -10.77 -9.50
N ARG A 28 -3.51 -10.41 -10.57
CA ARG A 28 -3.63 -11.08 -11.89
C ARG A 28 -3.48 -12.60 -11.80
N ASN A 29 -2.47 -13.06 -11.09
CA ASN A 29 -2.16 -14.49 -10.93
C ASN A 29 -2.85 -15.13 -9.71
N ARG A 30 -3.65 -14.37 -8.96
CA ARG A 30 -4.35 -14.86 -7.75
C ARG A 30 -5.80 -15.20 -7.99
N LEU A 31 -6.37 -14.71 -9.09
CA LEU A 31 -7.71 -15.07 -9.54
C LEU A 31 -7.69 -16.49 -10.12
N ASN A 32 -8.83 -17.18 -10.00
CA ASN A 32 -9.06 -18.47 -10.63
C ASN A 32 -10.31 -18.39 -11.53
N PRO A 33 -10.17 -18.44 -12.88
CA PRO A 33 -8.90 -18.51 -13.62
C PRO A 33 -8.08 -17.20 -13.49
N PRO A 34 -6.75 -17.26 -13.70
CA PRO A 34 -5.91 -16.05 -13.70
C PRO A 34 -6.29 -15.11 -14.84
N LEU A 35 -6.02 -13.83 -14.67
CA LEU A 35 -6.25 -12.84 -15.73
C LEU A 35 -5.33 -13.10 -16.92
N PRO A 36 -5.77 -12.77 -18.15
CA PRO A 36 -4.91 -12.85 -19.33
C PRO A 36 -3.62 -12.06 -19.15
N GLN A 37 -2.51 -12.56 -19.70
CA GLN A 37 -1.21 -11.90 -19.62
C GLN A 37 -1.26 -10.46 -20.17
N GLN A 38 -2.05 -10.24 -21.22
CA GLN A 38 -2.23 -8.93 -21.86
C GLN A 38 -3.41 -8.13 -21.28
N TYR A 39 -3.88 -8.45 -20.07
CA TYR A 39 -4.96 -7.71 -19.43
C TYR A 39 -4.59 -6.23 -19.24
N PHE A 40 -5.26 -5.37 -20.00
CA PHE A 40 -5.07 -3.92 -20.00
C PHE A 40 -6.08 -3.24 -19.07
N GLY A 41 -5.82 -3.30 -17.76
CA GLY A 41 -6.66 -2.70 -16.74
C GLY A 41 -6.06 -2.75 -15.34
N ASN A 42 -6.80 -2.23 -14.36
CA ASN A 42 -6.41 -2.28 -12.95
C ASN A 42 -6.72 -3.66 -12.36
N ALA A 43 -5.70 -4.36 -11.91
CA ALA A 43 -5.81 -5.65 -11.23
C ALA A 43 -5.01 -5.60 -9.92
N ILE A 44 -5.35 -4.65 -9.06
CA ILE A 44 -4.75 -4.46 -7.74
C ILE A 44 -5.81 -4.56 -6.66
N CYS A 45 -5.47 -5.23 -5.56
CA CYS A 45 -6.29 -5.25 -4.35
C CYS A 45 -5.48 -4.66 -3.21
N ALA A 46 -6.10 -3.78 -2.42
CA ALA A 46 -5.45 -3.21 -1.26
C ALA A 46 -5.72 -4.07 -0.03
N THR A 47 -4.67 -4.35 0.74
CA THR A 47 -4.76 -5.02 2.04
C THR A 47 -4.03 -4.20 3.10
N VAL A 48 -4.33 -4.46 4.36
CA VAL A 48 -3.77 -3.74 5.50
C VAL A 48 -3.36 -4.74 6.56
N THR A 49 -2.19 -4.54 7.17
CA THR A 49 -1.74 -5.35 8.29
C THR A 49 -2.70 -5.30 9.47
N SER A 50 -2.61 -6.31 10.34
CA SER A 50 -3.11 -6.20 11.71
C SER A 50 -2.45 -4.98 12.40
N THR A 51 -3.16 -4.42 13.38
CA THR A 51 -2.65 -3.31 14.18
C THR A 51 -1.41 -3.76 14.94
N CYS A 52 -0.31 -3.02 14.77
CA CYS A 52 0.93 -3.21 15.50
C CYS A 52 1.21 -1.98 16.37
N LEU A 53 2.00 -2.16 17.42
CA LEU A 53 2.48 -1.04 18.23
C LEU A 53 3.88 -0.65 17.78
N TYR A 54 4.20 0.65 17.88
CA TYR A 54 5.55 1.16 17.63
C TYR A 54 6.59 0.42 18.48
N GLY A 55 6.32 0.21 19.78
CA GLY A 55 7.21 -0.53 20.67
C GLY A 55 7.53 -1.94 20.16
N ASP A 56 6.52 -2.67 19.68
CA ASP A 56 6.68 -4.00 19.10
C ASP A 56 7.51 -3.98 17.80
N LEU A 57 7.21 -3.03 16.91
CA LEU A 57 7.92 -2.91 15.63
C LEU A 57 9.39 -2.50 15.81
N LEU A 58 9.71 -1.76 16.86
CA LEU A 58 11.07 -1.30 17.13
C LEU A 58 11.90 -2.34 17.89
N SER A 59 11.30 -3.00 18.90
CA SER A 59 11.97 -3.98 19.76
C SER A 59 12.13 -5.36 19.13
N LYS A 60 11.16 -5.82 18.33
CA LYS A 60 11.20 -7.16 17.71
C LYS A 60 12.12 -7.19 16.48
N PRO A 61 12.61 -8.38 16.07
CA PRO A 61 13.43 -8.53 14.87
C PRO A 61 12.71 -8.04 13.61
N LEU A 62 13.46 -7.71 12.55
CA LEU A 62 12.89 -7.26 11.28
C LEU A 62 11.85 -8.26 10.71
N SER A 63 12.10 -9.55 10.92
CA SER A 63 11.20 -10.65 10.53
C SER A 63 9.80 -10.52 11.11
N TYR A 64 9.62 -9.91 12.29
CA TYR A 64 8.29 -9.65 12.85
C TYR A 64 7.49 -8.70 11.95
N SER A 65 8.08 -7.55 11.60
CA SER A 65 7.41 -6.57 10.73
C SER A 65 7.20 -7.10 9.30
N ALA A 66 8.15 -7.89 8.78
CA ALA A 66 8.01 -8.54 7.48
C ALA A 66 6.94 -9.64 7.51
N GLY A 67 6.82 -10.39 8.61
CA GLY A 67 5.79 -11.39 8.86
C GLY A 67 4.40 -10.77 8.86
N LYS A 68 4.20 -9.65 9.56
CA LYS A 68 2.93 -8.92 9.57
C LYS A 68 2.50 -8.46 8.17
N LEU A 69 3.46 -8.03 7.35
CA LEU A 69 3.19 -7.68 5.96
C LEU A 69 2.84 -8.91 5.12
N ARG A 70 3.58 -10.02 5.30
CA ARG A 70 3.31 -11.29 4.61
C ARG A 70 1.94 -11.84 4.94
N GLU A 71 1.58 -11.90 6.22
CA GLU A 71 0.24 -12.29 6.70
C GLU A 71 -0.85 -11.50 5.96
N ALA A 72 -0.71 -10.17 5.88
CA ALA A 72 -1.69 -9.31 5.20
C ALA A 72 -1.75 -9.54 3.68
N ILE A 73 -0.63 -9.88 3.04
CA ILE A 73 -0.58 -10.20 1.61
C ILE A 73 -1.26 -11.55 1.36
N GLU A 74 -1.05 -12.53 2.23
CA GLU A 74 -1.58 -13.89 2.08
C GLU A 74 -3.10 -13.97 2.24
N THR A 75 -3.73 -13.01 2.94
CA THR A 75 -5.20 -12.93 3.00
C THR A 75 -5.87 -12.60 1.67
N VAL A 76 -5.13 -12.04 0.71
CA VAL A 76 -5.65 -11.67 -0.61
C VAL A 76 -5.69 -12.91 -1.50
N THR A 77 -6.66 -13.80 -1.24
CA THR A 77 -6.95 -15.01 -2.03
C THR A 77 -7.96 -14.74 -3.14
N ASN A 78 -8.17 -15.69 -4.07
CA ASN A 78 -9.20 -15.62 -5.10
C ASN A 78 -10.59 -15.30 -4.50
N GLU A 79 -10.95 -15.97 -3.41
CA GLU A 79 -12.23 -15.84 -2.72
C GLU A 79 -12.37 -14.45 -2.10
N TYR A 80 -11.30 -13.96 -1.45
CA TYR A 80 -11.27 -12.61 -0.91
C TYR A 80 -11.42 -11.55 -2.00
N ILE A 81 -10.72 -11.71 -3.13
CA ILE A 81 -10.81 -10.78 -4.27
C ILE A 81 -12.23 -10.74 -4.82
N ARG A 82 -12.86 -11.92 -5.03
CA ARG A 82 -14.24 -12.00 -5.53
C ARG A 82 -15.24 -11.39 -4.55
N SER A 83 -15.12 -11.69 -3.26
CA SER A 83 -15.95 -11.06 -2.23
C SER A 83 -15.78 -9.54 -2.18
N ASN A 84 -14.56 -9.03 -2.38
CA ASN A 84 -14.30 -7.60 -2.46
C ASN A 84 -14.99 -6.95 -3.67
N LEU A 85 -14.95 -7.62 -4.83
CA LEU A 85 -15.66 -7.16 -6.03
C LEU A 85 -17.17 -7.14 -5.83
N ASP A 86 -17.75 -8.19 -5.23
CA ASP A 86 -19.18 -8.26 -4.92
C ASP A 86 -19.61 -7.13 -3.98
N PHE A 87 -18.81 -6.86 -2.94
CA PHE A 87 -19.04 -5.75 -2.03
C PHE A 87 -19.00 -4.39 -2.74
N ILE A 88 -18.04 -4.17 -3.63
CA ILE A 88 -17.95 -2.92 -4.40
C ILE A 88 -19.16 -2.77 -5.33
N ALA A 89 -19.55 -3.84 -6.02
CA ALA A 89 -20.69 -3.86 -6.93
C ALA A 89 -22.03 -3.62 -6.20
N SER A 90 -22.14 -4.02 -4.94
CA SER A 90 -23.34 -3.78 -4.12
C SER A 90 -23.48 -2.34 -3.62
N GLN A 91 -22.47 -1.48 -3.78
CA GLN A 91 -22.53 -0.11 -3.29
C GLN A 91 -23.28 0.81 -4.25
N LYS A 92 -24.28 1.54 -3.74
CA LYS A 92 -25.00 2.57 -4.51
C LYS A 92 -24.12 3.75 -4.92
N HIS A 93 -23.12 4.09 -4.09
CA HIS A 93 -22.19 5.18 -4.32
C HIS A 93 -20.76 4.72 -4.01
N VAL A 94 -19.92 4.63 -5.05
CA VAL A 94 -18.51 4.21 -4.91
C VAL A 94 -17.56 5.35 -4.54
N GLY A 95 -18.06 6.58 -4.37
CA GLY A 95 -17.23 7.77 -4.07
C GLY A 95 -16.37 7.60 -2.81
N GLY A 96 -16.94 7.04 -1.73
CA GLY A 96 -16.20 6.74 -0.51
C GLY A 96 -15.12 5.66 -0.69
N LEU A 97 -15.37 4.68 -1.56
CA LEU A 97 -14.40 3.63 -1.89
C LEU A 97 -13.24 4.16 -2.74
N ARG A 98 -13.50 5.12 -3.63
CA ARG A 98 -12.46 5.79 -4.42
C ARG A 98 -11.43 6.46 -3.52
N ASN A 99 -11.86 7.12 -2.45
CA ASN A 99 -10.95 7.76 -1.49
C ASN A 99 -10.00 6.76 -0.80
N SER A 100 -10.40 5.50 -0.68
CA SER A 100 -9.53 4.44 -0.19
C SER A 100 -8.40 4.12 -1.17
N PHE A 101 -8.58 4.26 -2.49
CA PHE A 101 -7.55 3.99 -3.49
C PHE A 101 -6.73 5.22 -3.92
N HIS A 102 -7.26 6.43 -3.71
CA HIS A 102 -6.56 7.65 -4.07
C HIS A 102 -5.42 7.96 -3.10
N ILE A 103 -4.21 8.00 -3.67
CA ILE A 103 -2.98 8.53 -3.11
C ILE A 103 -3.20 10.06 -3.01
N ARG A 104 -3.69 10.53 -1.86
CA ARG A 104 -3.84 11.94 -1.41
C ARG A 104 -3.52 13.00 -2.49
N GLY A 105 -4.51 13.30 -3.35
CA GLY A 105 -4.40 14.33 -4.40
C GLY A 105 -5.67 15.17 -4.61
N LEU A 106 -6.74 14.92 -3.85
CA LEU A 106 -8.02 15.62 -4.00
C LEU A 106 -8.62 15.93 -2.62
N GLY A 107 -7.96 16.79 -1.84
CA GLY A 107 -8.56 17.51 -0.71
C GLY A 107 -9.24 16.71 0.41
N THR A 108 -9.20 15.37 0.40
CA THR A 108 -9.89 14.53 1.37
C THR A 108 -8.90 14.02 2.42
N GLU A 109 -9.23 14.30 3.68
CA GLU A 109 -8.58 13.71 4.85
C GLU A 109 -8.88 12.19 4.87
N ALA A 110 -8.14 11.41 4.09
CA ALA A 110 -8.24 9.96 4.18
C ALA A 110 -7.68 9.52 5.54
N PRO A 111 -8.50 8.98 6.47
CA PRO A 111 -8.12 8.76 7.87
C PRO A 111 -6.99 7.75 8.07
N PHE A 112 -6.65 6.99 7.02
CA PHE A 112 -5.56 6.01 7.07
C PHE A 112 -4.20 6.58 6.60
N LEU A 113 -4.16 7.63 5.78
CA LEU A 113 -2.92 8.08 5.13
C LEU A 113 -2.11 9.02 6.02
N GLY A 114 -0.82 8.70 6.22
CA GLY A 114 0.12 9.52 6.99
C GLY A 114 0.35 8.98 8.41
N ASN A 115 0.96 9.80 9.28
CA ASN A 115 1.25 9.46 10.67
C ASN A 115 -0.04 9.07 11.43
N PRO A 116 -0.12 7.90 12.10
CA PRO A 116 0.93 6.93 12.42
C PRO A 116 1.12 5.77 11.44
N ASN A 117 0.29 5.67 10.41
CA ASN A 117 0.27 4.59 9.43
C ASN A 117 1.23 4.83 8.25
N LEU A 118 1.34 3.84 7.38
CA LEU A 118 2.11 3.96 6.14
C LEU A 118 1.39 3.25 5.00
N SER A 119 1.55 3.75 3.78
CA SER A 119 1.09 3.10 2.56
C SER A 119 2.28 2.78 1.66
N LEU A 120 2.31 1.57 1.11
CA LEU A 120 3.37 1.07 0.26
C LEU A 120 2.82 0.66 -1.12
N GLY A 121 3.38 1.24 -2.17
CA GLY A 121 3.29 0.74 -3.54
C GLY A 121 4.67 0.28 -3.98
N SER A 122 4.75 -0.90 -4.61
CA SER A 122 6.01 -1.44 -5.14
C SER A 122 5.98 -1.44 -6.66
N TRP A 123 6.99 -0.85 -7.28
CA TRP A 123 7.22 -0.89 -8.74
C TRP A 123 8.31 -1.90 -9.13
N MET A 124 8.81 -2.70 -8.17
CA MET A 124 9.96 -3.60 -8.38
C MET A 124 9.70 -4.68 -9.44
N ASN A 125 8.44 -5.04 -9.69
CA ASN A 125 8.07 -6.07 -10.67
C ASN A 125 7.58 -5.48 -12.01
N LEU A 126 7.68 -4.16 -12.20
CA LEU A 126 7.32 -3.53 -13.47
C LEU A 126 8.54 -3.56 -14.42
N PRO A 127 8.39 -3.99 -15.68
CA PRO A 127 9.49 -4.07 -16.66
C PRO A 127 9.85 -2.69 -17.25
N VAL A 128 9.93 -1.66 -16.41
CA VAL A 128 10.14 -0.27 -16.85
C VAL A 128 11.52 -0.02 -17.45
N TYR A 129 12.52 -0.80 -17.04
CA TYR A 129 13.89 -0.71 -17.57
C TYR A 129 14.09 -1.51 -18.87
N ASP A 130 13.10 -2.29 -19.31
CA ASP A 130 13.18 -3.05 -20.57
C ASP A 130 12.65 -2.28 -21.78
N THR A 131 12.13 -1.08 -21.56
CA THR A 131 11.55 -0.24 -22.61
C THR A 131 12.65 0.47 -23.40
N ASP A 132 12.76 0.22 -24.70
CA ASP A 132 13.67 0.92 -25.61
C ASP A 132 12.87 1.42 -26.81
N PHE A 133 12.91 2.74 -27.04
CA PHE A 133 12.21 3.41 -28.15
C PHE A 133 13.12 3.66 -29.37
N GLY A 134 14.34 3.11 -29.38
CA GLY A 134 15.37 3.34 -30.39
C GLY A 134 16.52 4.25 -29.92
N TRP A 135 16.52 4.65 -28.64
CA TRP A 135 17.53 5.52 -28.03
C TRP A 135 18.08 4.94 -26.73
N GLU A 136 18.20 3.62 -26.68
CA GLU A 136 18.68 2.85 -25.53
C GLU A 136 17.67 2.80 -24.36
N LYS A 137 18.03 1.98 -23.36
CA LYS A 137 17.23 1.74 -22.16
C LYS A 137 17.35 2.90 -21.15
N PRO A 138 16.34 3.13 -20.30
CA PRO A 138 16.38 4.18 -19.30
C PRO A 138 17.52 4.00 -18.30
N THR A 139 18.25 5.08 -18.00
CA THR A 139 19.23 5.09 -16.90
C THR A 139 18.57 5.11 -15.52
N TYR A 140 17.39 5.74 -15.40
CA TYR A 140 16.63 5.84 -14.16
C TYR A 140 15.13 5.92 -14.44
N VAL A 141 14.35 5.20 -13.63
CA VAL A 141 12.89 5.31 -13.58
C VAL A 141 12.46 5.44 -12.12
N GLY A 142 11.62 6.42 -11.85
CA GLY A 142 11.02 6.62 -10.53
C GLY A 142 9.73 7.43 -10.63
N PRO A 143 8.97 7.50 -9.52
CA PRO A 143 7.81 8.37 -9.47
C PRO A 143 8.25 9.84 -9.59
N GLY A 144 7.35 10.68 -10.12
CA GLY A 144 7.48 12.13 -9.97
C GLY A 144 7.36 12.57 -8.51
N LEU A 145 7.24 13.88 -8.27
CA LEU A 145 7.10 14.40 -6.91
C LEU A 145 5.83 13.88 -6.24
N LEU A 146 5.99 13.22 -5.09
CA LEU A 146 4.91 12.70 -4.25
C LEU A 146 4.92 13.41 -2.88
N ASN A 147 4.04 14.40 -2.68
CA ASN A 147 3.86 15.06 -1.38
C ASN A 147 2.89 14.27 -0.49
N MET A 148 3.36 13.14 0.04
CA MET A 148 2.49 12.18 0.74
C MET A 148 2.62 12.17 2.26
N ASP A 149 3.77 12.57 2.80
CA ASP A 149 3.97 12.74 4.24
C ASP A 149 3.93 14.23 4.56
N ALA A 150 2.80 14.70 5.08
CA ALA A 150 2.78 15.93 5.85
C ALA A 150 3.55 15.64 7.15
N LEU A 151 4.88 15.79 7.11
CA LEU A 151 5.58 16.28 8.28
C LEU A 151 4.95 17.64 8.56
N TYR A 152 3.96 17.66 9.47
CA TYR A 152 3.38 18.90 9.95
C TYR A 152 4.53 19.82 10.33
N LYS A 153 4.60 20.99 9.69
CA LYS A 153 5.29 22.15 10.26
C LYS A 153 4.70 22.34 11.65
N GLN A 154 5.50 22.06 12.68
CA GLN A 154 5.27 22.67 13.97
C GLN A 154 5.81 24.10 13.83
N GLU A 155 4.88 25.05 13.69
CA GLU A 155 5.13 26.41 14.18
C GLU A 155 5.11 26.40 15.71
#